data_AF-A0ABD7STG7-F1
#
_entry.id   AF-A0ABD7STG7-F1
#
_cell.length_a   1.000
_cell.length_b   1.000
_cell.length_c   1.000
_cell.angle_alpha   90.00
_cell.angle_beta   90.00
_cell.angle_gamma   90.00
#
_symmetry.space_group_name_H-M   'P 1'
#
loop_
_entity.id
_entity.type
_entity.pdbx_description
1 polymer ?
#
loop_
_entity_poly.entity_id
_entity_poly.type
_entity_poly.pdbx_seq_one_letter_code
_entity_poly.pdbx_strand_id
1 'polypeptide(L)'
;MSKKTLELGIYDLAISYSPDAKSTSAAISSNMKEEANDDDSDLFNAAVDGLESLILAHFMAGIDVSNPAYLEGIETAYAAISRQFSE
;
A
#
# COMPACT_ATOMS: atom_id res chain seq x y z
N MET A 1 -5.04 -1.29 24.23
CA MET A 1 -5.06 -0.22 23.22
C MET A 1 -5.99 -0.68 22.09
N SER A 2 -6.92 0.16 21.64
CA SER A 2 -7.89 -0.22 20.59
C SER A 2 -7.29 0.05 19.21
N LYS A 3 -7.19 -0.99 18.37
CA LYS A 3 -6.75 -0.85 16.97
C LYS A 3 -7.92 -0.33 16.12
N LYS A 4 -7.61 0.56 15.18
CA LYS A 4 -8.52 1.02 14.12
C LYS A 4 -8.03 0.52 12.77
N THR A 5 -8.95 0.41 11.82
CA THR A 5 -8.66 0.11 10.42
C THR A 5 -9.20 1.22 9.54
N LEU A 6 -8.41 1.66 8.57
CA LEU A 6 -8.81 2.55 7.50
C LEU A 6 -8.80 1.75 6.19
N GLU A 7 -9.98 1.54 5.61
CA GLU A 7 -10.15 0.92 4.30
C GLU A 7 -10.05 1.99 3.20
N LEU A 8 -9.25 1.76 2.17
CA LEU A 8 -8.98 2.75 1.11
C LEU A 8 -9.76 2.51 -0.19
N GLY A 9 -10.53 1.42 -0.27
CA GLY A 9 -11.49 1.18 -1.36
C GLY A 9 -10.89 0.73 -2.70
N ILE A 10 -9.57 0.55 -2.77
CA ILE A 10 -8.83 0.01 -3.92
C ILE A 10 -7.96 -1.15 -3.46
N TYR A 11 -7.82 -2.20 -4.28
CA TYR A 11 -6.88 -3.32 -4.05
C TYR A 11 -6.92 -3.97 -2.65
N ASP A 12 -8.09 -4.00 -2.00
CA ASP A 12 -8.25 -4.40 -0.59
C ASP A 12 -7.22 -3.72 0.35
N LEU A 13 -6.83 -2.50 0.01
CA LEU A 13 -5.80 -1.74 0.68
C LEU A 13 -6.35 -1.20 2.01
N ALA A 14 -5.73 -1.63 3.09
CA ALA A 14 -6.13 -1.29 4.45
C ALA A 14 -4.93 -0.88 5.29
N ILE A 15 -5.13 0.10 6.17
CA ILE A 15 -4.15 0.50 7.19
C ILE A 15 -4.72 0.24 8.58
N SER A 16 -4.08 -0.65 9.33
CA SER A 16 -4.37 -0.89 10.74
C SER A 16 -3.45 -0.05 11.62
N TYR A 17 -3.98 0.67 12.60
CA TYR A 17 -3.19 1.59 13.44
C TYR A 17 -3.74 1.78 14.85
N SER A 18 -2.86 2.20 15.75
CA SER A 18 -3.23 2.65 17.11
C SER A 18 -3.40 4.18 17.10
N PRO A 19 -4.58 4.74 17.45
CA PRO A 19 -4.81 6.19 17.38
C PRO A 19 -3.79 7.02 18.18
N ASP A 20 -3.39 6.52 19.34
CA ASP A 20 -2.44 7.18 20.25
C ASP A 20 -0.97 7.05 19.80
N ALA A 21 -0.70 6.23 18.79
CA ALA A 21 0.64 5.90 18.31
C ALA A 21 0.68 5.77 16.78
N LYS A 22 -0.11 6.59 16.05
CA LYS A 22 -0.25 6.52 14.59
C LYS A 22 1.10 6.55 13.87
N SER A 23 2.05 7.32 14.37
CA SER A 23 3.39 7.52 13.79
C SER A 23 4.40 6.41 14.09
N THR A 24 4.07 5.42 14.93
CA THR A 24 5.00 4.34 15.31
C THR A 24 4.37 2.95 15.31
N SER A 25 3.05 2.87 15.20
CA SER A 25 2.27 1.64 15.28
C SER A 25 1.17 1.65 14.21
N ALA A 26 1.57 1.52 12.94
CA ALA A 26 0.69 1.31 11.81
C ALA A 26 1.22 0.16 10.93
N ALA A 27 0.32 -0.58 10.28
CA ALA A 27 0.64 -1.64 9.34
C ALA A 27 -0.31 -1.56 8.14
N ILE A 28 0.20 -1.85 6.95
CA ILE A 28 -0.53 -1.84 5.69
C ILE A 28 -0.69 -3.26 5.16
N SER A 29 -1.80 -3.52 4.47
CA SER A 29 -2.08 -4.78 3.76
C SER A 29 -2.84 -4.49 2.47
N SER A 30 -2.66 -5.32 1.45
CA SER A 30 -3.39 -5.25 0.18
C SER A 30 -3.44 -6.61 -0.51
N ASN A 31 -4.16 -6.69 -1.64
CA ASN A 31 -4.14 -7.83 -2.56
C ASN A 31 -3.28 -7.56 -3.83
N MET A 32 -2.39 -6.55 -3.80
CA MET A 32 -1.60 -6.11 -4.96
C MET A 32 -0.43 -7.04 -5.33
N LYS A 33 -0.03 -7.95 -4.43
CA LYS A 33 1.10 -8.86 -4.65
C LYS A 33 0.64 -10.14 -5.33
N GLU A 34 1.53 -10.73 -6.11
CA GLU A 34 1.35 -12.03 -6.76
C GLU A 34 1.93 -13.16 -5.90
N GLU A 35 1.54 -14.40 -6.21
CA GLU A 35 2.19 -15.57 -5.62
C GLU A 35 3.65 -15.62 -6.08
N ALA A 36 4.59 -15.61 -5.13
CA ALA A 36 6.03 -15.70 -5.38
C ALA A 36 6.40 -17.09 -5.92
N ASN A 37 6.43 -17.21 -7.24
CA ASN A 37 6.61 -18.46 -7.98
C ASN A 37 7.89 -18.47 -8.84
N ASP A 38 8.42 -17.29 -9.16
CA ASP A 38 9.61 -17.06 -9.99
C ASP A 38 10.27 -15.70 -9.68
N ASP A 39 11.43 -15.45 -10.28
CA ASP A 39 12.21 -14.22 -10.05
C ASP A 39 11.45 -12.95 -10.47
N ASP A 40 10.57 -13.03 -11.49
CA ASP A 40 9.80 -11.87 -11.96
C ASP A 40 8.70 -11.50 -10.97
N SER A 41 7.97 -12.50 -10.44
CA SER A 41 6.97 -12.30 -9.37
C SER A 41 7.60 -11.78 -8.07
N ASP A 42 8.85 -12.19 -7.75
CA ASP A 42 9.60 -11.66 -6.61
C ASP A 42 9.98 -10.18 -6.81
N LEU A 43 10.46 -9.80 -8.00
CA LEU A 43 10.80 -8.42 -8.33
C LEU A 43 9.56 -7.52 -8.39
N PHE A 44 8.45 -8.03 -8.94
CA PHE A 44 7.16 -7.35 -8.92
C PHE A 44 6.70 -7.10 -7.47
N ASN A 45 6.72 -8.14 -6.63
CA ASN A 45 6.34 -8.03 -5.22
C ASN A 45 7.22 -7.05 -4.44
N ALA A 46 8.53 -6.99 -4.74
CA ALA A 46 9.44 -6.01 -4.15
C ALA A 46 9.09 -4.56 -4.56
N ALA A 47 8.64 -4.34 -5.80
CA ALA A 47 8.16 -3.03 -6.23
C ALA A 47 6.84 -2.64 -5.53
N VAL A 48 5.92 -3.59 -5.37
CA VAL A 48 4.67 -3.40 -4.60
C VAL A 48 4.97 -3.12 -3.13
N ASP A 49 5.92 -3.83 -2.51
CA ASP A 49 6.39 -3.55 -1.15
C ASP A 49 6.87 -2.11 -0.96
N GLY A 50 7.61 -1.59 -1.95
CA GLY A 50 8.05 -0.20 -1.96
C GLY A 50 6.87 0.78 -2.01
N LEU A 51 5.87 0.51 -2.84
CA LEU A 51 4.65 1.32 -2.95
C LEU A 51 3.85 1.30 -1.64
N GLU A 52 3.62 0.12 -1.06
CA GLU A 52 2.92 -0.04 0.23
C GLU A 52 3.65 0.70 1.36
N SER A 53 4.98 0.60 1.40
CA SER A 53 5.82 1.29 2.39
C SER A 53 5.69 2.81 2.28
N LEU A 54 5.65 3.34 1.05
CA LEU A 54 5.46 4.77 0.81
C LEU A 54 4.09 5.25 1.30
N ILE A 55 3.01 4.50 0.99
CA ILE A 55 1.66 4.81 1.44
C ILE A 55 1.59 4.82 2.97
N LEU A 56 2.16 3.80 3.62
CA LEU A 56 2.22 3.71 5.07
C LEU A 56 2.99 4.90 5.68
N ALA A 57 4.15 5.25 5.11
CA ALA A 57 4.94 6.39 5.56
C ALA A 57 4.16 7.71 5.44
N HIS A 58 3.46 7.94 4.32
CA HIS A 58 2.61 9.11 4.12
C HIS A 58 1.46 9.17 5.15
N PHE A 59 0.78 8.05 5.38
CA PHE A 59 -0.25 7.97 6.42
C PHE A 59 0.30 8.31 7.81
N MET A 60 1.47 7.78 8.17
CA MET A 60 2.14 8.03 9.44
C MET A 60 2.60 9.50 9.58
N ALA A 61 2.96 10.14 8.46
CA ALA A 61 3.31 11.56 8.38
C ALA A 61 2.10 12.51 8.43
N GLY A 62 0.87 11.98 8.39
CA GLY A 62 -0.37 12.78 8.45
C GLY A 62 -0.91 13.20 7.09
N ILE A 63 -0.37 12.68 5.98
CA ILE A 63 -0.98 12.85 4.66
C ILE A 63 -2.30 12.07 4.63
N ASP A 64 -3.32 12.69 4.05
CA ASP A 64 -4.62 12.04 3.83
C ASP A 64 -4.53 11.09 2.63
N VAL A 65 -4.24 9.83 2.93
CA VAL A 65 -4.15 8.74 1.94
C VAL A 65 -5.52 8.24 1.46
N SER A 66 -6.62 8.74 2.03
CA SER A 66 -7.99 8.43 1.56
C SER A 66 -8.51 9.45 0.54
N ASN A 67 -7.72 10.48 0.25
CA ASN A 67 -8.06 11.49 -0.74
C ASN A 67 -8.18 10.83 -2.15
N PRO A 68 -9.26 11.09 -2.91
CA PRO A 68 -9.45 10.48 -4.22
C PRO A 68 -8.29 10.70 -5.20
N ALA A 69 -7.67 11.89 -5.21
CA ALA A 69 -6.53 12.18 -6.08
C ALA A 69 -5.25 11.45 -5.63
N TYR A 70 -5.11 11.17 -4.33
CA TYR A 70 -4.03 10.34 -3.83
C TYR A 70 -4.21 8.89 -4.32
N LEU A 71 -5.44 8.35 -4.19
CA LEU A 71 -5.79 7.00 -4.63
C LEU A 71 -5.59 6.82 -6.15
N GLU A 72 -6.01 7.78 -6.97
CA GLU A 72 -5.76 7.77 -8.42
C GLU A 72 -4.24 7.71 -8.74
N GLY A 73 -3.43 8.41 -7.94
CA GLY A 73 -1.97 8.34 -8.02
C GLY A 73 -1.41 6.96 -7.68
N ILE A 74 -1.97 6.28 -6.68
CA ILE A 74 -1.60 4.91 -6.31
C ILE A 74 -1.99 3.92 -7.40
N GLU A 75 -3.21 4.00 -7.94
CA GLU A 75 -3.65 3.16 -9.06
C GLU A 75 -2.76 3.35 -10.30
N THR A 76 -2.38 4.60 -10.59
CA THR A 76 -1.47 4.92 -11.70
C THR A 76 -0.07 4.33 -11.48
N ALA A 77 0.47 4.45 -10.27
CA ALA A 77 1.77 3.89 -9.91
C ALA A 77 1.77 2.36 -9.97
N TYR A 78 0.75 1.72 -9.41
CA TYR A 78 0.57 0.27 -9.48
C TYR A 78 0.46 -0.21 -10.93
N ALA A 79 -0.36 0.44 -11.76
CA ALA A 79 -0.48 0.10 -13.18
C ALA A 79 0.85 0.26 -13.95
N ALA A 80 1.69 1.22 -13.57
CA ALA A 80 3.03 1.36 -14.15
C ALA A 80 3.96 0.20 -13.73
N ILE A 81 3.91 -0.21 -12.45
CA ILE A 81 4.63 -1.39 -11.96
C ILE A 81 4.16 -2.63 -12.73
N SER A 82 2.86 -2.93 -12.75
CA SER A 82 2.34 -4.13 -13.44
C SER A 82 2.75 -4.21 -14.90
N ARG A 83 2.70 -3.08 -15.64
CA ARG A 83 3.15 -3.04 -17.04
C ARG A 83 4.62 -3.41 -17.23
N GLN A 84 5.49 -3.11 -16.26
CA GLN A 84 6.92 -3.41 -16.34
C GLN A 84 7.22 -4.91 -16.21
N PHE A 85 6.31 -5.68 -15.60
CA PHE A 85 6.46 -7.11 -15.33
C PHE A 85 5.48 -8.00 -16.11
N SER A 86 4.65 -7.41 -16.98
CA SER A 86 3.69 -8.13 -17.82
C SER A 86 4.19 -8.37 -19.26
N GLU A 87 5.50 -8.27 -19.53
CA GLU A 87 6.11 -8.54 -20.85
C GLU A 87 6.72 -9.94 -20.96
#